data_AF-A0A1H0W0P6-F1
#
_entry.id   AF-A0A1H0W0P6-F1
#
_cell.length_a   1.000
_cell.length_b   1.000
_cell.length_c   1.000
_cell.angle_alpha   90.00
_cell.angle_beta   90.00
_cell.angle_gamma   90.00
#
_symmetry.space_group_name_H-M   'P 1'
#
loop_
_entity.id
_entity.type
_entity.pdbx_description
1 polymer ?
#
loop_
_entity_poly.entity_id
_entity_poly.type
_entity_poly.pdbx_seq_one_letter_code
_entity_poly.pdbx_strand_id
1 'polypeptide(L)'
;MSAEKQLTDQDAFEVANGIVETQKAKLSPKFVEQIGDSDLRVGESWFAWGIYGALTTDAERRRRLLAEYLKRKDQSERDPNELAREIEALSIGENRLFHAVAGAGRQAYLEGGDAHLDKIASIFLNMIRNH
;
A
#
# COMPACT_ATOMS: atom_id res chain seq x y z
N MET A 1 -11.06 31.65 -3.61
CA MET A 1 -11.51 30.23 -3.58
C MET A 1 -10.60 29.47 -4.51
N SER A 2 -9.60 28.77 -3.96
CA SER A 2 -8.70 27.95 -4.77
C SER A 2 -9.44 26.69 -5.16
N ALA A 3 -9.65 26.46 -6.46
CA ALA A 3 -10.11 25.17 -6.94
C ALA A 3 -9.09 24.13 -6.48
N GLU A 4 -9.44 23.29 -5.51
CA GLU A 4 -8.67 22.08 -5.20
C GLU A 4 -8.61 21.28 -6.50
N LYS A 5 -7.46 21.31 -7.15
CA LYS A 5 -7.20 20.53 -8.35
C LYS A 5 -7.29 19.07 -7.90
N GLN A 6 -8.44 18.43 -8.11
CA GLN A 6 -8.57 17.00 -7.84
C GLN A 6 -7.46 16.29 -8.64
N LEU A 7 -6.54 15.65 -7.92
CA LEU A 7 -5.51 14.80 -8.50
C LEU A 7 -6.18 13.85 -9.48
N THR A 8 -5.65 13.73 -10.70
CA THR A 8 -6.16 12.74 -11.64
C THR A 8 -5.82 11.33 -11.15
N ASP A 9 -6.49 10.30 -11.68
CA ASP A 9 -6.18 8.93 -11.28
C ASP A 9 -4.75 8.52 -11.68
N GLN A 10 -4.22 9.11 -12.76
CA GLN A 10 -2.82 8.93 -13.16
C GLN A 10 -1.86 9.58 -12.15
N ASP A 11 -2.13 10.82 -11.73
CA ASP A 11 -1.29 11.49 -10.72
C ASP A 11 -1.33 10.74 -9.38
N ALA A 12 -2.51 10.25 -8.99
CA ALA A 12 -2.68 9.44 -7.78
C ALA A 12 -1.85 8.14 -7.85
N PHE A 13 -1.82 7.47 -9.00
CA PHE A 13 -0.96 6.31 -9.22
C PHE A 13 0.53 6.67 -9.10
N GLU A 14 0.98 7.75 -9.76
CA GLU A 14 2.39 8.15 -9.75
C GLU A 14 2.86 8.50 -8.33
N VAL A 15 2.03 9.21 -7.56
CA VAL A 15 2.30 9.51 -6.16
C VAL A 15 2.39 8.22 -5.33
N ALA A 16 1.43 7.32 -5.44
CA ALA A 16 1.44 6.07 -4.68
C ALA A 16 2.66 5.20 -5.04
N ASN A 17 2.96 5.05 -6.32
CA ASN A 17 4.12 4.31 -6.80
C ASN A 17 5.44 4.95 -6.33
N GLY A 18 5.55 6.29 -6.40
CA GLY A 18 6.75 6.99 -5.93
C GLY A 18 6.99 6.81 -4.43
N ILE A 19 5.94 6.91 -3.62
CA ILE A 19 6.04 6.67 -2.17
C ILE A 19 6.41 5.20 -1.92
N VAL A 20 5.71 4.24 -2.55
CA VAL A 20 6.00 2.81 -2.39
C VAL A 20 7.45 2.48 -2.73
N GLU A 21 7.95 2.92 -3.88
CA GLU A 21 9.33 2.63 -4.30
C GLU A 21 10.36 3.32 -3.40
N THR A 22 10.11 4.55 -2.98
CA THR A 22 10.94 5.26 -1.99
C THR A 22 10.99 4.48 -0.68
N GLN A 23 9.87 3.91 -0.27
CA GLN A 23 9.82 3.08 0.93
C GLN A 23 10.60 1.78 0.65
N LYS A 24 10.28 1.00 -0.37
CA LYS A 24 11.00 -0.25 -0.68
C LYS A 24 12.52 -0.09 -0.73
N ALA A 25 13.03 1.02 -1.27
CA ALA A 25 14.47 1.33 -1.29
C ALA A 25 15.10 1.50 0.10
N LYS A 26 14.31 1.86 1.12
CA LYS A 26 14.72 1.97 2.54
C LYS A 26 14.67 0.64 3.29
N LEU A 27 14.10 -0.43 2.71
CA LEU A 27 14.10 -1.74 3.36
C LEU A 27 15.51 -2.29 3.45
N SER A 28 15.89 -2.75 4.64
CA SER A 28 17.16 -3.46 4.82
C SER A 28 17.20 -4.71 3.94
N PRO A 29 18.32 -5.00 3.24
CA PRO A 29 18.46 -6.22 2.43
C PRO A 29 18.14 -7.50 3.21
N LYS A 30 18.47 -7.52 4.52
CA LYS A 30 18.18 -8.66 5.41
C LYS A 30 16.69 -8.93 5.60
N PHE A 31 15.83 -7.92 5.45
CA PHE A 31 14.37 -8.08 5.51
C PHE A 31 13.82 -8.54 4.16
N VAL A 32 14.37 -8.04 3.06
CA VAL A 32 14.02 -8.50 1.72
C VAL A 32 14.36 -9.98 1.53
N GLU A 33 15.49 -10.45 2.08
CA GLU A 33 15.86 -11.87 2.02
C GLU A 33 14.95 -12.78 2.88
N GLN A 34 14.30 -12.25 3.91
CA GLN A 34 13.43 -13.01 4.81
C GLN A 34 11.96 -12.97 4.41
N ILE A 35 11.52 -11.86 3.80
CA ILE A 35 10.15 -11.65 3.33
C ILE A 35 10.15 -12.04 1.86
N GLY A 36 9.62 -13.23 1.53
CA GLY A 36 9.58 -13.71 0.16
C GLY A 36 8.86 -12.72 -0.79
N ASP A 37 9.19 -12.78 -2.08
CA ASP A 37 8.67 -11.84 -3.08
C ASP A 37 7.14 -11.75 -3.11
N SER A 38 6.44 -12.86 -2.86
CA SER A 38 4.98 -12.89 -2.77
C SER A 38 4.45 -12.07 -1.60
N ASP A 39 5.06 -12.21 -0.42
CA ASP A 39 4.64 -11.51 0.79
C ASP A 39 4.97 -10.02 0.70
N LEU A 40 6.10 -9.69 0.07
CA LEU A 40 6.49 -8.31 -0.20
C LEU A 40 5.45 -7.62 -1.10
N ARG A 41 4.95 -8.31 -2.14
CA ARG A 41 3.91 -7.79 -3.04
C ARG A 41 2.56 -7.61 -2.34
N VAL A 42 2.18 -8.56 -1.48
CA VAL A 42 0.97 -8.43 -0.65
C VAL A 42 1.09 -7.20 0.25
N GLY A 43 2.21 -7.05 0.96
CA GLY A 43 2.48 -5.87 1.78
C GLY A 43 2.45 -4.56 0.99
N GLU A 44 3.03 -4.55 -0.20
CA GLU A 44 3.02 -3.41 -1.11
C GLU A 44 1.58 -2.99 -1.47
N SER A 45 0.72 -3.95 -1.80
CA SER A 45 -0.68 -3.67 -2.16
C SER A 45 -1.49 -3.08 -1.00
N TRP A 46 -1.28 -3.57 0.22
CA TRP A 46 -1.91 -3.03 1.43
C TRP A 46 -1.39 -1.63 1.77
N PHE A 47 -0.10 -1.40 1.56
CA PHE A 47 0.51 -0.08 1.76
C PHE A 47 -0.04 0.94 0.74
N ALA A 48 -0.12 0.57 -0.53
CA ALA A 48 -0.73 1.39 -1.59
C ALA A 48 -2.22 1.68 -1.30
N TRP A 49 -2.98 0.69 -0.82
CA TRP A 49 -4.35 0.91 -0.36
C TRP A 49 -4.43 2.01 0.71
N GLY A 50 -3.50 2.00 1.66
CA GLY A 50 -3.33 3.05 2.67
C GLY A 50 -3.18 4.45 2.09
N ILE A 51 -2.25 4.60 1.13
CA ILE A 51 -1.99 5.87 0.41
C ILE A 51 -3.26 6.36 -0.29
N TYR A 52 -3.94 5.49 -1.03
CA TYR A 52 -5.18 5.86 -1.72
C TYR A 52 -6.30 6.27 -0.74
N GLY A 53 -6.32 5.72 0.46
CA GLY A 53 -7.26 6.13 1.51
C GLY A 53 -6.98 7.51 2.10
N ALA A 54 -5.75 8.03 1.94
CA ALA A 54 -5.43 9.42 2.26
C ALA A 54 -5.79 10.37 1.11
N LEU A 55 -5.68 9.88 -0.13
CA LEU A 55 -5.98 10.65 -1.36
C LEU A 55 -7.47 10.83 -1.62
N THR A 56 -8.29 9.85 -1.27
CA THR A 56 -9.73 9.87 -1.54
C THR A 56 -10.53 9.16 -0.45
N THR A 57 -11.68 9.75 -0.08
CA THR A 57 -12.68 9.13 0.78
C THR A 57 -13.71 8.29 0.00
N ASP A 58 -13.73 8.43 -1.32
CA ASP A 58 -14.57 7.61 -2.21
C ASP A 58 -13.98 6.19 -2.32
N ALA A 59 -14.73 5.21 -1.80
CA ALA A 59 -14.35 3.80 -1.79
C ALA A 59 -14.27 3.19 -3.20
N GLU A 60 -15.18 3.55 -4.11
CA GLU A 60 -15.14 3.04 -5.48
C GLU A 60 -13.93 3.57 -6.22
N ARG A 61 -13.62 4.85 -6.05
CA ARG A 61 -12.41 5.46 -6.60
C ARG A 61 -11.16 4.82 -6.02
N ARG A 62 -11.09 4.64 -4.69
CA ARG A 62 -9.96 3.99 -4.02
C ARG A 62 -9.71 2.58 -4.56
N ARG A 63 -10.77 1.79 -4.74
CA ARG A 63 -10.69 0.44 -5.32
C ARG A 63 -10.21 0.46 -6.77
N ARG A 64 -10.70 1.39 -7.58
CA ARG A 64 -10.27 1.55 -8.99
C ARG A 64 -8.78 1.89 -9.09
N LEU A 65 -8.30 2.81 -8.24
CA LEU A 65 -6.89 3.17 -8.17
C LEU A 65 -6.02 1.97 -7.78
N LEU A 66 -6.47 1.17 -6.80
CA LEU A 66 -5.77 -0.04 -6.42
C LEU A 66 -5.75 -1.09 -7.54
N ALA A 67 -6.87 -1.32 -8.23
CA ALA A 67 -6.94 -2.25 -9.35
C ALA A 67 -5.99 -1.84 -10.49
N GLU A 68 -5.93 -0.54 -10.82
CA GLU A 68 -4.99 -0.02 -11.82
C GLU A 68 -3.53 -0.15 -11.35
N TYR A 69 -3.26 0.07 -10.06
CA TYR A 69 -1.94 -0.14 -9.47
C TYR A 69 -1.49 -1.60 -9.61
N LEU A 70 -2.35 -2.54 -9.21
CA LEU A 70 -2.11 -3.97 -9.31
C LEU A 70 -1.92 -4.40 -10.76
N LYS A 71 -2.75 -3.92 -11.68
CA LYS A 71 -2.60 -4.20 -13.12
C LYS A 71 -1.22 -3.79 -13.68
N ARG A 72 -0.64 -2.71 -13.16
CA ARG A 72 0.67 -2.19 -13.60
C ARG A 72 1.86 -2.87 -12.91
N LYS A 73 1.69 -3.34 -11.67
CA LYS A 73 2.78 -3.79 -10.79
C LYS A 73 2.77 -5.29 -10.54
N ASP A 74 1.59 -5.90 -10.49
CA ASP A 74 1.41 -7.32 -10.29
C ASP A 74 1.20 -8.01 -11.65
N GLN A 75 2.11 -8.92 -11.98
CA GLN A 75 2.01 -9.79 -13.16
C GLN A 75 1.37 -11.14 -12.81
N SER A 76 0.71 -11.25 -11.65
CA SER A 76 -0.05 -12.45 -11.32
C SER A 76 -1.15 -12.69 -12.37
N GLU A 77 -1.49 -13.96 -12.59
CA GLU A 77 -2.61 -14.34 -13.46
C GLU A 77 -3.98 -13.94 -12.87
N ARG A 78 -4.01 -13.37 -11.65
CA ARG A 78 -5.23 -13.00 -10.94
C ARG A 78 -5.79 -11.69 -11.49
N ASP A 79 -7.12 -11.57 -11.53
CA ASP A 79 -7.79 -10.33 -11.92
C ASP A 79 -7.49 -9.21 -10.89
N PRO A 80 -6.88 -8.09 -11.31
CA PRO A 80 -6.61 -6.95 -10.43
C PRO A 80 -7.86 -6.41 -9.73
N ASN A 81 -9.05 -6.52 -10.34
CA ASN A 81 -10.30 -6.10 -9.73
C ASN A 81 -10.75 -7.03 -8.61
N GLU A 82 -10.53 -8.33 -8.77
CA GLU A 82 -10.82 -9.33 -7.74
C GLU A 82 -9.90 -9.09 -6.53
N LEU A 83 -8.60 -8.97 -6.77
CA LEU A 83 -7.61 -8.65 -5.74
C LEU A 83 -7.93 -7.34 -4.99
N ALA A 84 -8.32 -6.29 -5.72
CA ALA A 84 -8.70 -5.03 -5.09
C ALA A 84 -9.94 -5.16 -4.19
N ARG A 85 -10.91 -6.02 -4.54
CA ARG A 85 -12.08 -6.31 -3.69
C ARG A 85 -11.71 -7.13 -2.46
N GLU A 86 -10.79 -8.10 -2.59
CA GLU A 86 -10.28 -8.85 -1.43
C GLU A 86 -9.60 -7.91 -0.43
N ILE A 87 -8.77 -6.98 -0.92
CA ILE A 87 -8.10 -5.97 -0.11
C ILE A 87 -9.11 -5.01 0.54
N GLU A 88 -10.14 -4.59 -0.19
CA GLU A 88 -11.24 -3.81 0.36
C GLU A 88 -11.93 -4.56 1.51
N ALA A 89 -12.20 -5.86 1.35
CA ALA A 89 -12.81 -6.69 2.40
C ALA A 89 -11.93 -6.79 3.65
N LEU A 90 -10.60 -6.90 3.49
CA LEU A 90 -9.65 -6.85 4.62
C LEU A 90 -9.75 -5.54 5.41
N SER A 91 -10.07 -4.43 4.75
CA SER A 91 -10.24 -3.13 5.39
C SER A 91 -11.50 -2.99 6.23
N ILE A 92 -12.49 -3.85 5.99
CA ILE A 92 -13.73 -3.91 6.77
C ILE A 92 -13.59 -4.90 7.94
N GLY A 93 -12.74 -5.93 7.79
CA GLY A 93 -12.49 -6.94 8.82
C GLY A 93 -11.52 -6.51 9.93
N GLU A 94 -11.30 -7.40 10.89
CA GLU A 94 -10.39 -7.20 12.04
C GLU A 94 -8.93 -7.61 11.75
N ASN A 95 -8.48 -7.52 10.50
CA ASN A 95 -7.11 -7.90 10.15
C ASN A 95 -6.11 -6.84 10.64
N ARG A 96 -5.57 -7.05 11.84
CA ARG A 96 -4.63 -6.12 12.50
C ARG A 96 -3.37 -5.83 11.67
N LEU A 97 -2.85 -6.85 10.99
CA LEU A 97 -1.67 -6.72 10.14
C LEU A 97 -1.96 -5.81 8.95
N PHE A 98 -3.06 -6.08 8.25
CA PHE A 98 -3.54 -5.22 7.17
C PHE A 98 -3.67 -3.77 7.64
N HIS A 99 -4.34 -3.53 8.77
CA HIS A 99 -4.55 -2.17 9.30
C HIS A 99 -3.24 -1.48 9.66
N ALA A 100 -2.25 -2.21 10.17
CA ALA A 100 -0.92 -1.64 10.45
C ALA A 100 -0.22 -1.19 9.16
N VAL A 101 -0.22 -2.04 8.12
CA VAL A 101 0.45 -1.74 6.85
C VAL A 101 -0.27 -0.64 6.08
N ALA A 102 -1.59 -0.72 5.96
CA ALA A 102 -2.40 0.32 5.32
C ALA A 102 -2.34 1.63 6.10
N GLY A 103 -2.34 1.58 7.44
CA GLY A 103 -2.15 2.75 8.29
C GLY A 103 -0.81 3.43 8.02
N ALA A 104 0.24 2.66 7.83
CA ALA A 104 1.56 3.21 7.54
C ALA A 104 1.66 3.80 6.13
N GLY A 105 1.02 3.20 5.12
CA GLY A 105 0.88 3.81 3.80
C GLY A 105 0.16 5.14 3.83
N ARG A 106 -0.92 5.23 4.63
CA ARG A 106 -1.66 6.48 4.86
C ARG A 106 -0.75 7.57 5.46
N GLN A 107 0.04 7.23 6.47
CA GLN A 107 0.97 8.19 7.10
C GLN A 107 2.08 8.63 6.14
N ALA A 108 2.64 7.70 5.36
CA ALA A 108 3.68 8.02 4.39
C ALA A 108 3.23 9.06 3.35
N TYR A 109 1.96 9.04 2.96
CA TYR A 109 1.38 10.08 2.12
C TYR A 109 1.21 11.42 2.85
N LEU A 110 0.65 11.41 4.06
CA LEU A 110 0.37 12.63 4.84
C LEU A 110 1.64 13.38 5.24
N GLU A 111 2.75 12.67 5.45
CA GLU A 111 4.01 13.22 5.91
C GLU A 111 5.02 13.47 4.77
N GLY A 112 4.61 13.35 3.50
CA GLY A 112 5.48 13.66 2.37
C GLY A 112 6.66 12.70 2.17
N GLY A 113 6.56 11.46 2.65
CA GLY A 113 7.56 10.41 2.44
C GLY A 113 8.71 10.35 3.45
N ASP A 114 8.66 11.15 4.52
CA ASP A 114 9.63 11.07 5.61
C ASP A 114 9.33 9.96 6.65
N ALA A 115 10.35 9.60 7.41
CA ALA A 115 10.67 8.25 7.91
C ALA A 115 9.62 7.50 8.74
N HIS A 116 9.08 6.38 8.21
CA HIS A 116 8.33 5.37 9.01
C HIS A 116 8.65 3.89 8.71
N LEU A 117 9.48 3.60 7.72
CA LEU A 117 9.65 2.21 7.28
C LEU A 117 10.38 1.30 8.26
N ASP A 118 11.32 1.83 9.06
CA ASP A 118 11.97 1.04 10.11
C ASP A 118 10.95 0.50 11.14
N LYS A 119 9.86 1.24 11.36
CA LYS A 119 8.76 0.86 12.25
C LYS A 119 7.83 -0.19 11.63
N ILE A 120 7.67 -0.18 10.31
CA ILE A 120 6.86 -1.17 9.57
C ILE A 120 7.64 -2.47 9.36
N ALA A 121 8.93 -2.39 9.04
CA ALA A 121 9.80 -3.55 8.91
C ALA A 121 9.89 -4.32 10.24
N SER A 122 9.97 -3.61 11.36
CA SER A 122 9.91 -4.22 12.70
C SER A 122 8.53 -4.85 13.03
N ILE A 123 7.42 -4.29 12.50
CA ILE A 123 6.10 -4.93 12.59
C ILE A 123 6.04 -6.21 11.75
N PHE A 124 6.50 -6.17 10.49
CA PHE A 124 6.57 -7.35 9.61
C PHE A 124 7.37 -8.50 10.25
N LEU A 125 8.56 -8.21 10.78
CA LEU A 125 9.40 -9.23 11.43
C LEU A 125 8.80 -9.79 12.71
N ASN A 126 8.11 -8.96 13.50
CA ASN A 126 7.49 -9.42 14.73
C ASN A 126 6.29 -10.34 14.50
N MET A 127 5.60 -10.26 13.36
CA MET A 127 4.53 -11.21 13.05
C MET A 127 5.05 -12.48 12.38
N ILE A 128 6.07 -12.39 11.51
CA ILE A 128 6.72 -13.58 10.92
C ILE A 128 7.38 -14.44 11.99
N ARG A 129 7.94 -13.84 13.05
CA ARG A 129 8.58 -14.58 14.16
C ARG A 129 7.63 -15.17 15.20
N ASN A 130 6.35 -14.77 15.22
CA ASN A 130 5.36 -15.20 16.21
C ASN A 130 4.29 -16.15 15.64
N HIS A 131 4.49 -16.64 14.43
CA HIS A 131 3.81 -17.79 13.82
C HIS A 131 4.83 -18.89 13.52
#